data_AF-A0A4V5P7N3-F1
#
_entry.id   AF-A0A4V5P7N3-F1
#
_cell.length_a   1.000
_cell.length_b   1.000
_cell.length_c   1.000
_cell.angle_alpha   90.00
_cell.angle_beta   90.00
_cell.angle_gamma   90.00
#
_symmetry.space_group_name_H-M   'P 1'
#
loop_
_entity.id
_entity.type
_entity.pdbx_description
1 polymer ?
#
loop_
_entity_poly.entity_id
_entity_poly.type
_entity_poly.pdbx_seq_one_letter_code
_entity_poly.pdbx_strand_id
1 'polypeptide(L)'
;MKLKQRVVLLAILLVIFIFTKVFLIDNLDTSAANREDQRAFHRMMAGLRVELVSKLDHTLQSPWEIAAQWVVPREVYPEETPELGAIMHAMATKKIIKADVGYKGTQLKALLILEGGQKVVFKPKRYNRDYVVEGEPYAGYDRHNAEVAAFHLDRYV
;
A
#
# COMPACT_ATOMS: atom_id res chain seq x y z
N MET A 1 -3.89 -58.84 -31.06
CA MET A 1 -4.98 -58.08 -30.40
C MET A 1 -5.98 -57.61 -31.47
N LYS A 2 -7.29 -57.80 -31.27
CA LYS A 2 -8.31 -57.43 -32.28
C LYS A 2 -8.45 -55.90 -32.37
N LEU A 3 -8.76 -55.35 -33.55
CA LEU A 3 -8.85 -53.89 -33.79
C LEU A 3 -9.73 -53.16 -32.76
N LYS A 4 -10.86 -53.77 -32.39
CA LYS A 4 -11.79 -53.24 -31.37
C LYS A 4 -11.12 -53.05 -30.00
N GLN A 5 -10.22 -53.95 -29.59
CA GLN A 5 -9.48 -53.82 -28.33
C GLN A 5 -8.46 -52.68 -28.37
N ARG A 6 -7.85 -52.42 -29.53
CA ARG A 6 -6.90 -51.29 -29.71
C ARG A 6 -7.62 -49.94 -29.60
N VAL A 7 -8.80 -49.83 -30.19
CA VAL A 7 -9.64 -48.61 -30.13
C VAL A 7 -10.09 -48.32 -28.70
N VAL A 8 -10.53 -49.35 -27.96
CA VAL A 8 -10.92 -49.19 -26.55
C VAL A 8 -9.73 -48.76 -25.68
N LEU A 9 -8.55 -49.37 -25.88
CA LEU A 9 -7.34 -48.98 -25.14
C LEU A 9 -6.94 -47.53 -25.40
N LEU A 10 -7.00 -47.08 -26.66
CA LEU A 10 -6.71 -45.69 -27.04
C LEU A 10 -7.71 -44.71 -26.43
N ALA A 11 -9.00 -45.04 -26.41
CA ALA A 11 -10.01 -44.20 -25.79
C ALA A 11 -9.78 -44.05 -24.27
N ILE A 12 -9.43 -45.15 -23.58
CA ILE A 12 -9.10 -45.11 -22.15
C ILE A 12 -7.85 -44.26 -21.90
N LEU A 13 -6.80 -44.42 -22.70
CA LEU A 13 -5.58 -43.61 -22.58
C LEU A 13 -5.84 -42.13 -22.84
N LEU A 14 -6.69 -41.78 -23.81
CA LEU A 14 -7.09 -40.40 -24.08
C LEU A 14 -7.84 -39.79 -22.90
N VAL A 15 -8.78 -40.53 -22.31
CA VAL A 15 -9.52 -40.08 -21.13
C VAL A 15 -8.57 -39.87 -19.94
N ILE A 16 -7.67 -40.83 -19.68
CA ILE A 16 -6.65 -40.68 -18.63
C ILE A 16 -5.79 -39.45 -18.87
N PHE A 17 -5.34 -39.23 -20.12
CA PHE A 17 -4.53 -38.07 -20.49
C PHE A 17 -5.28 -36.74 -20.28
N ILE A 18 -6.57 -36.67 -20.63
CA ILE A 18 -7.40 -35.49 -20.38
C ILE A 18 -7.54 -35.25 -18.87
N PHE A 19 -7.83 -36.30 -18.09
CA PHE A 19 -7.96 -36.18 -16.63
C PHE A 19 -6.64 -35.79 -15.96
N THR A 20 -5.50 -36.33 -16.38
CA THR A 20 -4.20 -35.89 -15.84
C THR A 20 -3.87 -34.46 -16.26
N LYS A 21 -4.16 -34.06 -17.49
CA LYS A 21 -3.94 -32.68 -17.94
C LYS A 21 -4.80 -31.68 -17.14
N VAL A 22 -6.09 -31.98 -16.96
CA VAL A 22 -7.02 -31.11 -16.22
C VAL A 22 -6.73 -31.11 -14.72
N PHE A 23 -6.52 -32.28 -14.11
CA PHE A 23 -6.45 -32.38 -12.65
C PHE A 23 -5.06 -32.11 -12.08
N LEU A 24 -4.00 -32.49 -12.80
CA LEU A 24 -2.63 -32.32 -12.33
C LEU A 24 -2.01 -31.03 -12.83
N ILE A 25 -2.11 -30.72 -14.12
CA ILE A 25 -1.38 -29.59 -14.71
C ILE A 25 -2.11 -28.28 -14.43
N ASP A 26 -3.40 -28.18 -14.72
CA ASP A 26 -4.13 -26.92 -14.51
C ASP A 26 -4.20 -26.53 -13.01
N ASN A 27 -4.28 -27.51 -12.08
CA ASN A 27 -4.16 -27.25 -10.64
C ASN A 27 -2.75 -26.86 -10.20
N LEU A 28 -1.71 -27.45 -10.80
CA LEU A 28 -0.32 -27.09 -10.49
C LEU A 28 -0.01 -25.67 -10.95
N ASP A 29 -0.44 -25.29 -12.15
CA ASP A 29 -0.29 -23.93 -12.70
C ASP A 29 -1.03 -22.90 -11.84
N THR A 30 -2.28 -23.21 -11.45
CA THR A 30 -3.06 -22.35 -10.53
C THR A 30 -2.37 -22.21 -9.17
N SER A 31 -1.80 -23.30 -8.66
CA SER A 31 -1.07 -23.28 -7.38
C SER A 31 0.25 -22.50 -7.48
N ALA A 32 0.94 -22.57 -8.62
CA ALA A 32 2.18 -21.87 -8.88
C ALA A 32 1.94 -20.37 -9.05
N ALA A 33 0.94 -19.99 -9.85
CA ALA A 33 0.50 -18.59 -10.01
C ALA A 33 0.11 -17.99 -8.65
N ASN A 34 -0.70 -18.69 -7.85
CA ASN A 34 -1.08 -18.22 -6.52
C ASN A 34 0.15 -18.07 -5.60
N ARG A 35 1.13 -18.98 -5.66
CA ARG A 35 2.39 -18.82 -4.89
C ARG A 35 3.21 -17.62 -5.35
N GLU A 36 3.28 -17.35 -6.64
CA GLU A 36 3.96 -16.18 -7.19
C GLU A 36 3.27 -14.88 -6.76
N ASP A 37 1.94 -14.83 -6.84
CA ASP A 37 1.13 -13.70 -6.36
C ASP A 37 1.35 -13.46 -4.87
N GLN A 38 1.34 -14.52 -4.06
CA GLN A 38 1.66 -14.42 -2.64
C GLN A 38 3.08 -13.88 -2.42
N ARG A 39 4.10 -14.37 -3.14
CA ARG A 39 5.47 -13.86 -3.01
C ARG A 39 5.59 -12.40 -3.44
N ALA A 40 4.95 -12.02 -4.54
CA ALA A 40 4.89 -10.64 -5.02
C ALA A 40 4.25 -9.73 -3.96
N PHE A 41 3.12 -10.16 -3.41
CA PHE A 41 2.43 -9.47 -2.32
C PHE A 41 3.33 -9.32 -1.07
N HIS A 42 4.02 -10.37 -0.63
CA HIS A 42 4.93 -10.28 0.51
C HIS A 42 6.11 -9.33 0.24
N ARG A 43 6.66 -9.32 -0.97
CA ARG A 43 7.70 -8.35 -1.37
C ARG A 43 7.19 -6.92 -1.35
N MET A 44 5.99 -6.68 -1.90
CA MET A 44 5.32 -5.39 -1.82
C MET A 44 5.14 -4.95 -0.37
N MET A 45 4.53 -5.80 0.46
CA MET A 45 4.30 -5.51 1.88
C MET A 45 5.59 -5.22 2.65
N ALA A 46 6.70 -5.88 2.31
CA ALA A 46 8.00 -5.59 2.88
C ALA A 46 8.52 -4.20 2.44
N GLY A 47 8.37 -3.85 1.15
CA GLY A 47 8.79 -2.55 0.62
C GLY A 47 7.95 -1.36 1.10
N LEU A 48 6.69 -1.58 1.49
CA LEU A 48 5.81 -0.55 2.04
C LEU A 48 6.22 -0.12 3.47
N ARG A 49 6.99 -0.94 4.19
CA ARG A 49 7.35 -0.70 5.59
C ARG A 49 8.40 0.40 5.69
N VAL A 50 8.10 1.40 6.53
CA VAL A 50 9.06 2.42 6.96
C VAL A 50 9.28 2.26 8.46
N GLU A 51 10.54 2.13 8.87
CA GLU A 51 10.88 2.14 10.29
C GLU A 51 10.89 3.57 10.82
N LEU A 52 10.14 3.83 11.89
CA LEU A 52 10.12 5.14 12.54
C LEU A 52 11.35 5.27 13.43
N VAL A 53 12.33 6.05 12.97
CA VAL A 53 13.59 6.30 13.69
C VAL A 53 13.58 7.73 14.22
N SER A 54 14.06 7.96 15.44
CA SER A 54 13.98 9.29 16.07
C SER A 54 15.11 10.27 15.70
N LYS A 55 16.20 9.76 15.13
CA LYS A 55 17.44 10.51 14.90
C LYS A 55 17.73 10.69 13.43
N LEU A 56 18.29 11.86 13.11
CA LEU A 56 18.97 12.18 11.87
C LEU A 56 20.46 12.21 12.21
N ASP A 57 21.18 11.13 11.95
CA ASP A 57 22.55 10.95 12.47
C ASP A 57 23.60 11.83 11.76
N HIS A 58 23.23 12.50 10.67
CA HIS A 58 24.17 13.19 9.78
C HIS A 58 23.82 14.66 9.48
N THR A 59 22.91 15.28 10.24
CA THR A 59 22.54 16.68 9.99
C THR A 59 22.02 17.39 11.23
N LEU A 60 22.23 18.71 11.30
CA LEU A 60 21.61 19.61 12.28
C LEU A 60 20.28 20.18 11.79
N GLN A 61 19.89 19.90 10.54
CA GLN A 61 18.63 20.35 9.97
C GLN A 61 17.46 19.66 10.67
N SER A 62 16.36 20.40 10.80
CA SER A 62 15.10 19.81 11.23
C SER A 62 14.57 18.83 10.16
N PRO A 63 13.81 17.79 10.55
CA PRO A 63 13.14 16.91 9.59
C PRO A 63 12.30 17.66 8.55
N TRP A 64 11.76 18.82 8.94
CA TRP A 64 10.93 19.68 8.09
C TRP A 64 11.72 20.36 6.98
N GLU A 65 12.92 20.84 7.28
CA GLU A 65 13.81 21.45 6.29
C GLU A 65 14.29 20.43 5.27
N ILE A 66 14.59 19.20 5.71
CA ILE A 66 14.97 18.10 4.83
C ILE A 66 13.81 17.76 3.88
N ALA A 67 12.60 17.54 4.42
CA ALA A 67 11.42 17.24 3.60
C ALA A 67 11.10 18.36 2.60
N ALA A 68 11.29 19.63 2.99
CA ALA A 68 11.05 20.77 2.10
C ALA A 68 12.05 20.82 0.93
N GLN A 69 13.28 20.31 1.11
CA GLN A 69 14.32 20.27 0.08
C GLN A 69 14.09 19.17 -0.96
N TRP A 70 13.26 18.18 -0.66
CA TRP A 70 12.94 17.08 -1.58
C TRP A 70 12.09 17.50 -2.77
N VAL A 71 11.31 18.57 -2.63
CA VAL A 71 10.33 18.96 -3.64
C VAL A 71 11.02 19.57 -4.86
N VAL A 72 10.92 18.88 -6.00
CA VAL A 72 11.41 19.34 -7.32
C VAL A 72 10.28 19.16 -8.36
N PRO A 73 10.43 19.62 -9.63
CA PRO A 73 9.31 19.67 -10.57
C PRO A 73 8.61 18.34 -10.90
N ARG A 74 9.24 17.19 -10.64
CA ARG A 74 8.72 15.86 -11.02
C ARG A 74 8.57 14.87 -9.86
N GLU A 75 8.91 15.26 -8.64
CA GLU A 75 8.81 14.42 -7.45
C GLU A 75 8.68 15.30 -6.20
N VAL A 76 7.96 14.80 -5.19
CA VAL A 76 7.77 15.47 -3.89
C VAL A 76 8.60 14.83 -2.77
N TYR A 77 9.18 13.67 -3.05
CA TYR A 77 10.17 12.96 -2.25
C TYR A 77 11.06 12.15 -3.21
N PRO A 78 12.36 11.95 -2.93
CA PRO A 78 13.23 11.12 -3.76
C PRO A 78 12.85 9.64 -3.66
N GLU A 79 13.26 8.82 -4.62
CA GLU A 79 13.07 7.36 -4.56
C GLU A 79 13.75 6.76 -3.31
N GLU A 80 15.02 7.12 -3.10
CA GLU A 80 15.78 6.78 -1.90
C GLU A 80 15.55 7.83 -0.80
N THR A 81 14.83 7.45 0.25
CA THR A 81 14.37 8.34 1.33
C THR A 81 14.81 7.88 2.73
N PRO A 82 16.12 7.85 3.03
CA PRO A 82 16.61 7.35 4.32
C PRO A 82 16.11 8.17 5.53
N GLU A 83 15.82 9.46 5.35
CA GLU A 83 15.32 10.34 6.42
C GLU A 83 13.81 10.24 6.65
N LEU A 84 13.06 9.53 5.80
CA LEU A 84 11.60 9.46 5.89
C LEU A 84 11.13 8.90 7.23
N GLY A 85 11.83 7.90 7.77
CA GLY A 85 11.54 7.35 9.10
C GLY A 85 11.56 8.42 10.19
N ALA A 86 12.52 9.35 10.12
CA ALA A 86 12.64 10.46 11.06
C ALA A 86 11.57 11.54 10.85
N ILE A 87 11.22 11.83 9.61
CA ILE A 87 10.14 12.77 9.28
C ILE A 87 8.79 12.23 9.79
N MET A 88 8.49 10.96 9.51
CA MET A 88 7.25 10.33 9.99
C MET A 88 7.23 10.21 11.52
N HIS A 89 8.37 9.88 12.15
CA HIS A 89 8.46 9.86 13.62
C HIS A 89 8.21 11.26 14.21
N ALA A 90 8.78 12.30 13.61
CA ALA A 90 8.52 13.68 14.03
C ALA A 90 7.04 14.06 13.85
N MET A 91 6.39 13.66 12.75
CA MET A 91 4.95 13.91 12.55
C MET A 91 4.09 13.21 13.61
N ALA A 92 4.49 12.00 14.03
CA ALA A 92 3.76 11.21 15.01
C ALA A 92 3.93 11.70 16.46
N THR A 93 5.04 12.37 16.78
CA THR A 93 5.43 12.62 18.18
C THR A 93 5.59 14.10 18.55
N LYS A 94 5.81 15.00 17.58
CA LYS A 94 6.03 16.42 17.87
C LYS A 94 4.78 17.04 18.50
N LYS A 95 5.01 17.87 19.52
CA LYS A 95 3.95 18.56 20.25
C LYS A 95 3.17 19.47 19.31
N ILE A 96 1.84 19.41 19.39
CA ILE A 96 0.96 20.38 18.74
C ILE A 96 1.00 21.68 19.56
N ILE A 97 1.39 22.79 18.92
CA ILE A 97 1.50 24.11 19.57
C ILE A 97 0.33 25.04 19.19
N LYS A 98 -0.32 24.82 18.04
CA LYS A 98 -1.54 25.53 17.63
C LYS A 98 -2.45 24.59 16.84
N ALA A 99 -3.75 24.85 16.89
CA ALA A 99 -4.76 24.18 16.07
C ALA A 99 -5.73 25.22 15.51
N ASP A 100 -6.13 25.03 14.26
CA ASP A 100 -7.11 25.85 13.57
C ASP A 100 -8.03 24.96 12.72
N VAL A 101 -9.20 25.45 12.32
CA VAL A 101 -10.12 24.73 11.42
C VAL A 101 -9.78 25.10 9.98
N GLY A 102 -9.65 24.10 9.11
CA GLY A 102 -9.42 24.37 7.69
C GLY A 102 -10.59 25.15 7.08
N TYR A 103 -10.38 26.39 6.66
CA TYR A 103 -11.43 27.30 6.19
C TYR A 103 -11.93 27.02 4.75
N LYS A 104 -11.40 25.99 4.07
CA LYS A 104 -11.75 25.64 2.68
C LYS A 104 -11.92 24.13 2.47
N GLY A 105 -13.00 23.75 1.78
CA GLY A 105 -13.36 22.38 1.39
C GLY A 105 -14.70 21.94 1.94
N THR A 106 -15.17 20.76 1.51
CA THR A 106 -16.46 20.17 1.93
C THR A 106 -16.31 19.19 3.11
N GLN A 107 -15.09 18.79 3.44
CA GLN A 107 -14.77 17.78 4.44
C GLN A 107 -14.13 18.40 5.68
N LEU A 108 -14.46 17.86 6.87
CA LEU A 108 -13.88 18.29 8.14
C LEU A 108 -12.39 17.94 8.22
N LYS A 109 -11.56 18.96 8.48
CA LYS A 109 -10.12 18.83 8.71
C LYS A 109 -9.62 19.96 9.62
N ALA A 110 -8.59 19.68 10.39
CA ALA A 110 -7.88 20.69 11.18
C ALA A 110 -6.52 21.00 10.57
N LEU A 111 -6.07 22.25 10.71
CA LEU A 111 -4.68 22.64 10.51
C LEU A 111 -4.00 22.61 11.87
N LEU A 112 -3.00 21.76 12.03
CA LEU A 112 -2.17 21.72 13.24
C LEU A 112 -0.82 22.36 12.94
N ILE A 113 -0.26 23.04 13.92
CA ILE A 113 1.11 23.53 13.89
C ILE A 113 1.89 22.74 14.95
N LEU A 114 2.89 22.00 14.51
CA LEU A 114 3.78 21.22 15.35
C LEU A 114 4.94 22.09 15.85
N GLU A 115 5.55 21.67 16.95
CA GLU A 115 6.83 22.23 17.40
C GLU A 115 7.86 22.23 16.26
N GLY A 116 8.56 23.37 16.09
CA GLY A 116 9.37 23.63 14.90
C GLY A 116 8.60 24.33 13.77
N GLY A 117 7.34 24.70 13.99
CA GLY A 117 6.55 25.52 13.05
C GLY A 117 5.94 24.78 11.87
N GLN A 118 6.14 23.46 11.78
CA GLN A 118 5.58 22.64 10.71
C GLN A 118 4.06 22.64 10.75
N LYS A 119 3.44 22.92 9.60
CA LYS A 119 2.00 22.84 9.42
C LYS A 119 1.63 21.45 8.90
N VAL A 120 0.65 20.81 9.51
CA VAL A 120 0.11 19.51 9.06
C VAL A 120 -1.40 19.55 8.98
N VAL A 121 -1.96 18.80 8.02
CA VAL A 121 -3.40 18.59 7.92
C VAL A 121 -3.77 17.37 8.74
N PHE A 122 -4.72 17.54 9.66
CA PHE A 122 -5.28 16.46 10.45
C PHE A 122 -6.67 16.10 9.93
N LYS A 123 -6.83 14.86 9.45
CA LYS A 123 -8.12 14.28 9.06
C LYS A 123 -8.60 13.31 10.15
N PRO A 124 -9.71 13.59 10.85
CA PRO A 124 -10.19 12.72 11.91
C PRO A 124 -10.72 11.38 11.37
N LYS A 125 -10.70 10.34 12.20
CA LYS A 125 -11.39 9.07 11.88
C LYS A 125 -12.90 9.32 11.75
N ARG A 126 -13.48 8.89 10.62
CA ARG A 126 -14.93 8.98 10.35
C ARG A 126 -15.65 7.63 10.34
N TYR A 127 -14.93 6.56 10.02
CA TYR A 127 -15.47 5.21 9.86
C TYR A 127 -14.60 4.17 10.58
N ASN A 128 -15.21 3.03 10.90
CA ASN A 128 -14.47 1.83 11.28
C ASN A 128 -13.75 1.22 10.07
N ARG A 129 -12.78 0.33 10.31
CA ARG A 129 -11.91 -0.25 9.28
C ARG A 129 -12.66 -1.14 8.28
N ASP A 130 -13.74 -1.75 8.75
CA ASP A 130 -14.62 -2.68 8.04
C ASP A 130 -15.82 -2.00 7.37
N TYR A 131 -16.00 -0.69 7.56
CA TYR A 131 -17.11 0.04 6.98
C TYR A 131 -17.01 0.14 5.45
N VAL A 132 -18.09 -0.24 4.77
CA VAL A 132 -18.24 -0.10 3.32
C VAL A 132 -19.02 1.18 3.01
N VAL A 133 -18.44 2.04 2.18
CA VAL A 133 -19.13 3.24 1.68
C VAL A 133 -20.05 2.82 0.54
N GLU A 134 -21.35 3.04 0.70
CA GLU A 134 -22.36 2.79 -0.32
C GLU A 134 -22.75 4.07 -1.07
N GLY A 135 -23.33 3.92 -2.26
CA GLY A 135 -23.80 5.02 -3.10
C GLY A 135 -22.85 5.33 -4.26
N GLU A 136 -22.81 6.61 -4.65
CA GLU A 136 -21.98 7.09 -5.76
C GLU A 136 -20.48 6.87 -5.52
N PRO A 137 -19.62 6.79 -6.57
CA PRO A 137 -18.17 6.59 -6.42
C PRO A 137 -17.44 7.63 -5.56
N TYR A 138 -18.02 8.82 -5.39
CA TYR A 138 -17.51 9.93 -4.60
C TYR A 138 -18.25 10.14 -3.27
N ALA A 139 -19.13 9.19 -2.89
CA ALA A 139 -19.88 9.25 -1.65
C ALA A 139 -18.97 9.12 -0.41
N GLY A 140 -19.49 9.60 0.72
CA GLY A 140 -18.87 9.44 2.03
C GLY A 140 -17.91 10.55 2.44
N TYR A 141 -17.29 10.36 3.60
CA TYR A 141 -16.30 11.26 4.17
C TYR A 141 -14.87 10.80 3.87
N ASP A 142 -13.92 11.73 3.97
CA ASP A 142 -12.50 11.41 3.90
C ASP A 142 -12.12 10.32 4.92
N ARG A 143 -11.32 9.35 4.47
CA ARG A 143 -10.82 8.24 5.28
C ARG A 143 -9.36 8.49 5.66
N HIS A 144 -9.10 8.82 6.92
CA HIS A 144 -7.72 9.04 7.42
C HIS A 144 -6.73 7.93 7.03
N ASN A 145 -7.19 6.68 7.00
CA ASN A 145 -6.36 5.54 6.64
C ASN A 145 -6.17 5.35 5.15
N ALA A 146 -7.07 5.88 4.32
CA ALA A 146 -6.86 5.90 2.88
C ALA A 146 -5.71 6.86 2.54
N GLU A 147 -5.60 8.01 3.20
CA GLU A 147 -4.44 8.92 3.05
C GLU A 147 -3.12 8.23 3.39
N VAL A 148 -3.07 7.55 4.54
CA VAL A 148 -1.86 6.82 4.97
C VAL A 148 -1.56 5.69 3.98
N ALA A 149 -2.55 4.88 3.59
CA ALA A 149 -2.33 3.77 2.67
C ALA A 149 -1.89 4.25 1.27
N ALA A 150 -2.48 5.33 0.76
CA ALA A 150 -2.13 5.92 -0.52
C ALA A 150 -0.68 6.41 -0.51
N PHE A 151 -0.25 7.12 0.55
CA PHE A 151 1.15 7.55 0.67
C PHE A 151 2.14 6.38 0.64
N HIS A 152 1.87 5.31 1.38
CA HIS A 152 2.77 4.15 1.35
C HIS A 152 2.76 3.45 -0.01
N LEU A 153 1.59 3.34 -0.66
CA LEU A 153 1.47 2.73 -1.99
C LEU A 153 2.19 3.54 -3.06
N ASP A 154 2.07 4.87 -3.04
CA ASP A 154 2.75 5.81 -3.96
C ASP A 154 4.28 5.68 -3.92
N ARG A 155 4.85 5.27 -2.77
CA ARG A 155 6.29 5.01 -2.64
C ARG A 155 6.74 3.69 -3.25
N TYR A 156 5.81 2.77 -3.49
CA TYR A 156 6.13 1.46 -4.04
C TYR A 156 5.92 1.38 -5.56
N VAL A 157 4.98 2.17 -6.09
CA VAL A 157 4.52 2.12 -7.49
C VAL A 157 5.42 2.96 -8.41
#